data_AF-A0AAJ3Z2U1-F1
#
_entry.id   AF-A0AAJ3Z2U1-F1
#
_cell.length_a   1.000
_cell.length_b   1.000
_cell.length_c   1.000
_cell.angle_alpha   90.00
_cell.angle_beta   90.00
_cell.angle_gamma   90.00
#
_symmetry.space_group_name_H-M   'P 1'
#
loop_
_entity.id
_entity.type
_entity.pdbx_description
1 polymer ?
#
loop_
_entity_poly.entity_id
_entity_poly.type
_entity_poly.pdbx_seq_one_letter_code
_entity_poly.pdbx_strand_id
1 'polypeptide(L)'
;MARSDFIKEIAPDAQKIYKKYDILASLIIAQACLESAWGTSGLAQKGKNLFGIKGTYNGQYVLMWTTEYDRKGNATRVQAKFRKYPSWYASLQDLAKLYVNGTSWDPDHYKAIVGEKDYKKATAALVKAGYATDPAYATKLNNLIETYNLTQYDSVDDIPVDPDQPDTPIPEPEFPSKEYDGKDITINQNLPSDVDFPQLHVSTKDGKSVVEITGVSVDLTDDTTGKKSFTFTITKTQENGTEFDLLVNDNILYLDEKKFNHQKYYITDVEVRQENNILTKTVTAAHIFSVLLINNYVNDTVTKKLKLREALDIALKDTDFKYILRAPESEFPSADHENFGDKNSTELMDEIIEDYELEIDVDNYKIYVYKKMGKRIDFTLDSRYNMPGITIKTSSQNSTTRAWGYGALKEGSNSTDKDPKYEFEPILYVHPDEEKFLIEGKPRWAEPIKDETIKKSSRMVSALKKHVNPYPEMTIEADFQKIYEPKLLEIEQDFWKGDTIHVLADTAEGITFEDDVRLISIQYNPLDPYSSPQLTFANFRKDIQDINVDQAKRLRDQKRYMDQLFKTLR
;
A
#
# COMPACT_ATOMS: atom_id res chain seq x y z
N MET A 1 35.95 -11.09 3.84
CA MET A 1 36.83 -10.76 2.71
C MET A 1 38.13 -10.20 3.27
N ALA A 2 39.30 -10.62 2.79
CA ALA A 2 40.55 -10.00 3.22
C ALA A 2 40.68 -8.60 2.58
N ARG A 3 41.38 -7.68 3.25
CA ARG A 3 41.55 -6.29 2.77
C ARG A 3 42.14 -6.21 1.35
N SER A 4 43.08 -7.10 1.05
CA SER A 4 43.69 -7.23 -0.27
C SER A 4 42.72 -7.68 -1.36
N ASP A 5 41.71 -8.50 -1.00
CA ASP A 5 40.77 -9.06 -1.97
C ASP A 5 39.77 -7.98 -2.40
N PHE A 6 39.31 -7.16 -1.45
CA PHE A 6 38.46 -6.02 -1.75
C PHE A 6 39.14 -5.03 -2.70
N ILE A 7 40.41 -4.69 -2.45
CA ILE A 7 41.19 -3.82 -3.34
C ILE A 7 41.27 -4.44 -4.75
N LYS A 8 41.61 -5.73 -4.86
CA LYS A 8 41.71 -6.42 -6.15
C LYS A 8 40.37 -6.44 -6.90
N GLU A 9 39.27 -6.53 -6.19
CA GLU A 9 37.93 -6.56 -6.78
C GLU A 9 37.53 -5.21 -7.38
N ILE A 10 37.79 -4.10 -6.69
CA ILE A 10 37.38 -2.76 -7.16
C ILE A 10 38.44 -2.04 -8.01
N ALA A 11 39.70 -2.49 -7.99
CA ALA A 11 40.79 -1.83 -8.70
C ALA A 11 40.55 -1.69 -10.22
N PRO A 12 40.12 -2.74 -10.95
CA PRO A 12 39.85 -2.60 -12.40
C PRO A 12 38.79 -1.52 -12.69
N ASP A 13 37.77 -1.45 -11.85
CA ASP A 13 36.68 -0.47 -11.97
C ASP A 13 37.15 0.94 -11.62
N ALA A 14 37.95 1.11 -10.57
CA ALA A 14 38.57 2.40 -10.23
C ALA A 14 39.51 2.91 -11.34
N GLN A 15 40.23 2.02 -12.01
CA GLN A 15 41.08 2.38 -13.15
C GLN A 15 40.26 2.82 -14.37
N LYS A 16 39.11 2.20 -14.63
CA LYS A 16 38.15 2.69 -15.65
C LYS A 16 37.66 4.10 -15.32
N ILE A 17 37.34 4.35 -14.04
CA ILE A 17 36.95 5.68 -13.57
C ILE A 17 38.07 6.69 -13.79
N TYR A 18 39.31 6.36 -13.43
CA TYR A 18 40.45 7.25 -13.66
C TYR A 18 40.62 7.58 -15.14
N LYS A 19 40.55 6.58 -16.01
CA LYS A 19 40.65 6.80 -17.46
C LYS A 19 39.52 7.68 -18.02
N LYS A 20 38.28 7.54 -17.51
CA LYS A 20 37.12 8.29 -17.99
C LYS A 20 37.00 9.71 -17.43
N TYR A 21 37.31 9.91 -16.15
CA TYR A 21 37.02 11.16 -15.42
C TYR A 21 38.26 11.87 -14.89
N ASP A 22 39.46 11.35 -15.16
CA ASP A 22 40.75 11.91 -14.73
C ASP A 22 40.88 12.10 -13.21
N ILE A 23 40.29 11.17 -12.44
CA ILE A 23 40.38 11.10 -10.97
C ILE A 23 41.21 9.88 -10.59
N LEU A 24 42.28 10.07 -9.82
CA LEU A 24 43.22 9.00 -9.44
C LEU A 24 42.50 7.75 -8.89
N ALA A 25 42.84 6.58 -9.44
CA ALA A 25 42.30 5.30 -9.01
C ALA A 25 42.71 5.01 -7.55
N SER A 26 43.94 5.37 -7.18
CA SER A 26 44.46 5.25 -5.82
C SER A 26 43.61 6.00 -4.79
N LEU A 27 43.11 7.19 -5.16
CA LEU A 27 42.22 7.99 -4.33
C LEU A 27 40.86 7.30 -4.12
N ILE A 28 40.23 6.87 -5.21
CA ILE A 28 38.91 6.23 -5.17
C ILE A 28 38.96 4.92 -4.37
N ILE A 29 39.99 4.10 -4.57
CA ILE A 29 40.18 2.85 -3.83
C ILE A 29 40.37 3.15 -2.34
N ALA A 30 41.19 4.16 -1.99
CA ALA A 30 41.41 4.54 -0.59
C ALA A 30 40.12 5.01 0.10
N GLN A 31 39.32 5.84 -0.57
CA GLN A 31 38.01 6.27 -0.07
C GLN A 31 37.07 5.07 0.08
N ALA A 32 36.97 4.21 -0.94
CA ALA A 32 36.12 3.03 -0.87
C ALA A 32 36.50 2.13 0.32
N CYS A 33 37.80 1.91 0.58
CA CYS A 33 38.26 1.13 1.71
C CYS A 33 37.84 1.75 3.05
N LEU A 34 38.00 3.06 3.19
CA LEU A 34 37.70 3.80 4.42
C LEU A 34 36.20 3.91 4.69
N GLU A 35 35.41 4.34 3.69
CA GLU A 35 33.98 4.66 3.83
C GLU A 35 33.11 3.41 3.96
N SER A 36 33.50 2.30 3.33
CA SER A 36 32.69 1.07 3.30
C SER A 36 33.12 0.01 4.31
N ALA A 37 34.12 0.31 5.15
CA ALA A 37 34.82 -0.67 5.96
C ALA A 37 35.24 -1.89 5.11
N TRP A 38 35.99 -1.64 4.02
CA TRP A 38 36.47 -2.70 3.11
C TRP A 38 35.33 -3.52 2.47
N GLY A 39 34.23 -2.86 2.10
CA GLY A 39 33.04 -3.47 1.51
C GLY A 39 32.15 -4.22 2.50
N THR A 40 32.50 -4.24 3.78
CA THR A 40 31.81 -5.06 4.80
C THR A 40 30.71 -4.32 5.55
N SER A 41 30.59 -3.00 5.40
CA SER A 41 29.52 -2.24 6.05
C SER A 41 28.14 -2.72 5.59
N GLY A 42 27.15 -2.65 6.48
CA GLY A 42 25.78 -3.05 6.14
C GLY A 42 25.22 -2.29 4.93
N LEU A 43 25.62 -1.02 4.76
CA LEU A 43 25.24 -0.21 3.61
C LEU A 43 25.97 -0.65 2.32
N ALA A 44 27.25 -0.99 2.40
CA ALA A 44 28.01 -1.50 1.26
C ALA A 44 27.49 -2.87 0.77
N GLN A 45 27.04 -3.73 1.69
CA GLN A 45 26.50 -5.05 1.35
C GLN A 45 25.06 -4.96 0.83
N LYS A 46 24.17 -4.23 1.52
CA LYS A 46 22.74 -4.17 1.18
C LYS A 46 22.43 -3.18 0.06
N GLY A 47 23.13 -2.06 0.05
CA GLY A 47 22.91 -0.97 -0.90
C GLY A 47 23.92 -0.91 -2.04
N LYS A 48 24.97 -1.74 -2.03
CA LYS A 48 26.14 -1.59 -2.91
C LYS A 48 26.73 -0.17 -2.89
N ASN A 49 26.51 0.56 -1.80
CA ASN A 49 26.85 1.97 -1.64
C ASN A 49 28.09 2.08 -0.79
N LEU A 50 29.22 2.35 -1.45
CA LEU A 50 30.54 2.37 -0.81
C LEU A 50 30.81 3.67 -0.06
N PHE A 51 30.09 4.76 -0.38
CA PHE A 51 30.43 6.13 0.03
C PHE A 51 29.39 6.80 0.91
N GLY A 52 28.36 6.07 1.37
CA GLY A 52 27.35 6.63 2.27
C GLY A 52 26.44 7.68 1.63
N ILE A 53 26.31 7.70 0.30
CA ILE A 53 25.53 8.73 -0.40
C ILE A 53 24.04 8.57 -0.07
N LYS A 54 23.46 9.60 0.54
CA LYS A 54 22.03 9.66 0.90
C LYS A 54 21.16 9.94 -0.34
N GLY A 55 19.90 9.52 -0.28
CA GLY A 55 18.90 9.72 -1.33
C GLY A 55 18.56 8.44 -2.10
N THR A 56 18.16 8.60 -3.37
CA THR A 56 17.78 7.50 -4.28
C THR A 56 18.73 7.47 -5.49
N TYR A 57 18.96 6.28 -6.04
CA TYR A 57 19.65 6.09 -7.32
C TYR A 57 18.65 5.40 -8.25
N ASN A 58 18.14 6.11 -9.25
CA ASN A 58 17.07 5.63 -10.14
C ASN A 58 15.85 5.11 -9.37
N GLY A 59 15.42 5.87 -8.35
CA GLY A 59 14.36 5.45 -7.44
C GLY A 59 14.75 4.39 -6.40
N GLN A 60 15.89 3.71 -6.54
CA GLN A 60 16.32 2.65 -5.62
C GLN A 60 17.03 3.21 -4.38
N TYR A 61 16.67 2.72 -3.19
CA TYR A 61 17.32 3.05 -1.92
C TYR A 61 17.30 1.89 -0.92
N VAL A 62 18.08 2.02 0.16
CA VAL A 62 17.98 1.23 1.38
C VAL A 62 17.79 2.15 2.58
N LEU A 63 16.90 1.78 3.51
CA LEU A 63 16.73 2.51 4.77
C LEU A 63 17.78 2.04 5.77
N MET A 64 18.55 2.98 6.30
CA MET A 64 19.55 2.72 7.32
C MET A 64 19.38 3.71 8.47
N TRP A 65 19.58 3.23 9.69
CA TRP A 65 19.66 4.10 10.86
C TRP A 65 20.94 4.95 10.78
N THR A 66 20.79 6.25 10.96
CA THR A 66 21.87 7.23 11.02
C THR A 66 21.70 8.11 12.27
N THR A 67 22.79 8.65 12.77
CA THR A 67 22.79 9.64 13.85
C THR A 67 22.88 11.03 13.22
N GLU A 68 21.84 11.84 13.39
CA GLU A 68 21.83 13.24 12.98
C GLU A 68 22.09 14.13 14.19
N TYR A 69 22.76 15.25 13.96
CA TYR A 69 23.02 16.25 14.98
C TYR A 69 22.19 17.50 14.68
N ASP A 70 21.45 18.00 15.65
CA ASP A 70 20.76 19.29 15.51
C ASP A 70 21.78 20.47 15.52
N ARG A 71 21.30 21.69 15.25
CA ARG A 71 22.13 22.91 15.26
C ARG A 71 22.75 23.22 16.65
N LYS A 72 22.32 22.53 17.71
CA LYS A 72 22.81 22.66 19.08
C LYS A 72 23.77 21.52 19.47
N GLY A 73 24.03 20.56 18.57
CA GLY A 73 24.93 19.43 18.78
C GLY A 73 24.28 18.21 19.45
N ASN A 74 22.94 18.16 19.58
CA ASN A 74 22.26 17.00 20.14
C ASN A 74 22.12 15.88 19.09
N ALA A 75 22.55 14.67 19.45
CA ALA A 75 22.47 13.49 18.60
C ALA A 75 21.07 12.84 18.66
N THR A 76 20.43 12.62 17.50
CA THR A 76 19.17 11.85 17.37
C THR A 76 19.35 10.74 16.33
N ARG A 77 18.85 9.54 16.63
CA ARG A 77 18.91 8.40 15.69
C ARG A 77 17.66 8.37 14.83
N VAL A 78 17.81 8.46 13.52
CA VAL A 78 16.70 8.45 12.54
C VAL A 78 16.97 7.46 11.42
N GLN A 79 15.93 6.97 10.74
CA GLN A 79 16.12 6.24 9.49
C GLN A 79 16.26 7.23 8.33
N ALA A 80 17.30 7.08 7.53
CA ALA A 80 17.52 7.85 6.31
C ALA A 80 17.57 6.94 5.08
N LYS A 81 17.15 7.48 3.93
CA LYS A 81 17.32 6.82 2.63
C LYS A 81 18.77 6.96 2.19
N PHE A 82 19.40 5.85 1.88
CA PHE A 82 20.71 5.80 1.21
C PHE A 82 20.55 5.18 -0.17
N ARG A 83 21.26 5.73 -1.16
CA ARG A 83 21.20 5.27 -2.55
C ARG A 83 21.51 3.77 -2.61
N LYS A 84 20.75 3.02 -3.41
CA LYS A 84 21.00 1.60 -3.70
C LYS A 84 21.45 1.45 -5.15
N TYR A 85 22.66 0.94 -5.34
CA TYR A 85 23.26 0.76 -6.65
C TYR A 85 23.13 -0.68 -7.15
N PRO A 86 23.11 -0.89 -8.48
CA PRO A 86 23.13 -2.23 -9.07
C PRO A 86 24.48 -2.94 -8.89
N SER A 87 25.57 -2.19 -8.70
CA SER A 87 26.93 -2.72 -8.51
C SER A 87 27.81 -1.74 -7.74
N TRP A 88 28.95 -2.20 -7.25
CA TRP A 88 29.97 -1.32 -6.66
C TRP A 88 30.55 -0.36 -7.70
N TYR A 89 30.70 -0.79 -8.96
CA TYR A 89 31.10 0.10 -10.05
C TYR A 89 30.17 1.32 -10.20
N ALA A 90 28.85 1.12 -10.14
CA ALA A 90 27.90 2.23 -10.20
C ALA A 90 28.07 3.21 -9.02
N SER A 91 28.42 2.71 -7.83
CA SER A 91 28.75 3.57 -6.69
C SER A 91 30.04 4.37 -6.90
N LEU A 92 31.06 3.79 -7.55
CA LEU A 92 32.33 4.46 -7.91
C LEU A 92 32.09 5.55 -8.96
N GLN A 93 31.25 5.26 -9.95
CA GLN A 93 30.89 6.21 -11.00
C GLN A 93 30.09 7.39 -10.47
N ASP A 94 29.17 7.17 -9.53
CA ASP A 94 28.38 8.24 -8.92
C ASP A 94 29.25 9.20 -8.09
N LEU A 95 30.25 8.66 -7.38
CA LEU A 95 31.25 9.50 -6.70
C LEU A 95 32.10 10.31 -7.72
N ALA A 96 32.55 9.68 -8.80
CA ALA A 96 33.31 10.38 -9.83
C ALA A 96 32.51 11.52 -10.47
N LYS A 97 31.22 11.30 -10.73
CA LYS A 97 30.31 12.33 -11.25
C LYS A 97 30.14 13.50 -10.27
N LEU A 98 30.12 13.24 -8.97
CA LEU A 98 30.13 14.31 -7.95
C LEU A 98 31.39 15.18 -8.08
N TYR A 99 32.56 14.57 -8.32
CA TYR A 99 33.81 15.34 -8.45
C TYR A 99 33.89 16.13 -9.76
N VAL A 100 33.39 15.57 -10.85
CA VAL A 100 33.37 16.23 -12.17
C VAL A 100 32.32 17.34 -12.25
N ASN A 101 31.14 17.12 -11.69
CA ASN A 101 30.00 18.04 -11.83
C ASN A 101 29.83 18.98 -10.64
N GLY A 102 30.62 18.80 -9.57
CA GLY A 102 30.47 19.55 -8.33
C GLY A 102 29.14 19.27 -7.62
N THR A 103 28.71 20.22 -6.80
CA THR A 103 27.45 20.14 -6.06
C THR A 103 26.34 20.93 -6.79
N SER A 104 25.09 20.76 -6.38
CA SER A 104 23.97 21.50 -6.98
C SER A 104 24.06 23.02 -6.83
N TRP A 105 24.87 23.51 -5.90
CA TRP A 105 25.04 24.94 -5.61
C TRP A 105 26.40 25.49 -6.06
N ASP A 106 27.37 24.63 -6.38
CA ASP A 106 28.68 24.98 -6.89
C ASP A 106 29.20 23.87 -7.83
N PRO A 107 29.09 24.05 -9.15
CA PRO A 107 29.58 23.07 -10.13
C PRO A 107 31.10 22.88 -10.14
N ASP A 108 31.87 23.84 -9.62
CA ASP A 108 33.33 23.79 -9.59
C ASP A 108 33.88 23.30 -8.23
N HIS A 109 32.99 22.93 -7.30
CA HIS A 109 33.31 22.66 -5.90
C HIS A 109 34.46 21.64 -5.69
N TYR A 110 34.52 20.62 -6.54
CA TYR A 110 35.50 19.53 -6.47
C TYR A 110 36.52 19.55 -7.61
N LYS A 111 36.53 20.60 -8.44
CA LYS A 111 37.33 20.68 -9.67
C LYS A 111 38.83 20.46 -9.45
N ALA A 112 39.36 20.86 -8.29
CA ALA A 112 40.79 20.70 -7.96
C ALA A 112 41.25 19.24 -7.80
N ILE A 113 40.32 18.28 -7.77
CA ILE A 113 40.60 16.84 -7.71
C ILE A 113 40.73 16.25 -9.13
N VAL A 114 39.99 16.81 -10.09
CA VAL A 114 39.95 16.34 -11.47
C VAL A 114 41.23 16.77 -12.19
N GLY A 115 41.99 15.80 -12.70
CA GLY A 115 43.27 15.99 -13.38
C GLY A 115 44.49 16.14 -12.47
N GLU A 116 44.33 16.09 -11.15
CA GLU A 116 45.45 16.07 -10.22
C GLU A 116 46.17 14.71 -10.29
N LYS A 117 47.50 14.74 -10.38
CA LYS A 117 48.35 13.55 -10.51
C LYS A 117 49.08 13.18 -9.22
N ASP A 118 49.09 14.07 -8.24
CA ASP A 118 49.64 13.85 -6.91
C ASP A 118 48.52 13.55 -5.91
N TYR A 119 48.45 12.29 -5.44
CA TYR A 119 47.42 11.88 -4.49
C TYR A 119 47.46 12.67 -3.18
N LYS A 120 48.62 13.21 -2.76
CA LYS A 120 48.71 14.03 -1.54
C LYS A 120 48.03 15.38 -1.73
N LYS A 121 48.09 15.93 -2.94
CA LYS A 121 47.35 17.14 -3.31
C LYS A 121 45.87 16.86 -3.49
N ALA A 122 45.50 15.73 -4.10
CA ALA A 122 44.12 15.35 -4.30
C ALA A 122 43.38 15.11 -2.97
N THR A 123 44.00 14.42 -2.00
CA THR A 123 43.43 14.22 -0.66
C THR A 123 43.34 15.52 0.15
N ALA A 124 44.32 16.42 0.01
CA ALA A 124 44.24 17.76 0.59
C ALA A 124 43.12 18.61 -0.03
N ALA A 125 42.91 18.49 -1.36
CA ALA A 125 41.83 19.17 -2.07
C ALA A 125 40.44 18.71 -1.60
N LEU A 126 40.24 17.41 -1.34
CA LEU A 126 39.00 16.89 -0.76
C LEU A 126 38.65 17.52 0.58
N VAL A 127 39.62 17.62 1.48
CA VAL A 127 39.41 18.25 2.80
C VAL A 127 39.14 19.74 2.65
N LYS A 128 39.87 20.42 1.76
CA LYS A 128 39.66 21.84 1.46
C LYS A 128 38.27 22.11 0.88
N ALA A 129 37.75 21.19 0.06
CA ALA A 129 36.39 21.24 -0.47
C ALA A 129 35.33 20.84 0.57
N GLY A 130 35.70 20.47 1.80
CA GLY A 130 34.73 20.14 2.85
C GLY A 130 34.06 18.77 2.68
N TYR A 131 34.65 17.85 1.91
CA TYR A 131 34.10 16.49 1.72
C TYR A 131 33.94 15.74 3.05
N ALA A 132 34.88 15.93 3.97
CA ALA A 132 34.86 15.34 5.31
C ALA A 132 35.14 16.41 6.37
N THR A 133 34.42 16.34 7.49
CA THR A 133 34.62 17.22 8.66
C THR A 133 35.78 16.77 9.55
N ASP A 134 36.33 15.57 9.31
CA ASP A 134 37.48 15.02 10.05
C ASP A 134 38.79 15.67 9.57
N PRO A 135 39.51 16.41 10.44
CA PRO A 135 40.77 17.05 10.06
C PRO A 135 41.88 16.06 9.69
N ALA A 136 41.78 14.79 10.10
CA ALA A 136 42.75 13.74 9.77
C ALA A 136 42.41 12.97 8.49
N TYR A 137 41.33 13.32 7.79
CA TYR A 137 40.83 12.56 6.64
C TYR A 137 41.88 12.37 5.53
N ALA A 138 42.56 13.45 5.12
CA ALA A 138 43.61 13.37 4.10
C ALA A 138 44.77 12.45 4.54
N THR A 139 45.19 12.53 5.80
CA THR A 139 46.23 11.67 6.37
C THR A 139 45.81 10.20 6.36
N LYS A 140 44.54 9.89 6.69
CA LYS A 140 44.01 8.51 6.64
C LYS A 140 44.06 7.94 5.22
N LEU A 141 43.65 8.73 4.23
CA LEU A 141 43.70 8.31 2.82
C LEU A 141 45.15 8.12 2.35
N ASN A 142 46.05 9.06 2.63
CA ASN A 142 47.47 8.96 2.28
C ASN A 142 48.10 7.70 2.88
N ASN A 143 47.82 7.40 4.16
CA ASN A 143 48.31 6.19 4.81
C ASN A 143 47.80 4.91 4.13
N LEU A 144 46.53 4.87 3.70
CA LEU A 144 45.98 3.72 2.96
C LEU A 144 46.67 3.57 1.59
N ILE A 145 46.87 4.67 0.87
CA ILE A 145 47.55 4.69 -0.42
C ILE A 145 48.98 4.16 -0.30
N GLU A 146 49.74 4.63 0.69
CA GLU A 146 51.12 4.21 0.93
C GLU A 146 51.19 2.75 1.43
N THR A 147 50.34 2.37 2.39
CA THR A 147 50.35 1.01 3.00
C THR A 147 50.04 -0.08 1.99
N TYR A 148 49.10 0.17 1.07
CA TYR A 148 48.65 -0.81 0.07
C TYR A 148 49.24 -0.56 -1.32
N ASN A 149 50.19 0.37 -1.44
CA ASN A 149 50.84 0.76 -2.70
C ASN A 149 49.82 1.03 -3.81
N LEU A 150 48.76 1.81 -3.51
CA LEU A 150 47.62 1.97 -4.42
C LEU A 150 47.95 2.78 -5.69
N THR A 151 49.04 3.55 -5.68
CA THR A 151 49.51 4.30 -6.85
C THR A 151 49.88 3.40 -8.03
N GLN A 152 50.10 2.10 -7.81
CA GLN A 152 50.28 1.13 -8.89
C GLN A 152 49.06 1.05 -9.83
N TYR A 153 47.88 1.48 -9.38
CA TYR A 153 46.65 1.52 -10.16
C TYR A 153 46.48 2.85 -10.93
N ASP A 154 47.32 3.86 -10.69
CA ASP A 154 47.27 5.15 -11.40
C ASP A 154 48.02 5.10 -12.76
N SER A 155 48.22 3.90 -13.31
CA SER A 155 48.68 3.69 -14.68
C SER A 155 47.56 3.00 -15.48
N VAL A 156 47.09 3.65 -16.56
CA VAL A 156 45.86 3.25 -17.30
C VAL A 156 46.05 3.18 -18.82
N ASP A 157 47.29 3.19 -19.30
CA ASP A 157 47.62 3.26 -20.72
C ASP A 157 47.09 2.05 -21.51
N ASP A 158 47.10 0.86 -20.90
CA ASP A 158 46.71 -0.42 -21.55
C ASP A 158 45.25 -0.85 -21.32
N ILE A 159 44.42 -0.04 -20.64
CA ILE A 159 43.03 -0.43 -20.31
C ILE A 159 42.08 -0.07 -21.46
N PRO A 160 41.37 -1.01 -22.09
CA PRO A 160 40.40 -0.70 -23.14
C PRO A 160 39.34 0.29 -22.64
N VAL A 161 39.06 1.33 -23.42
CA VAL A 161 37.86 2.15 -23.20
C VAL A 161 36.67 1.29 -23.62
N ASP A 162 35.86 0.89 -22.66
CA ASP A 162 34.64 0.14 -22.92
C ASP A 162 33.65 1.03 -23.70
N PRO A 163 33.21 0.67 -24.92
CA PRO A 163 32.24 1.45 -25.67
C PRO A 163 30.82 1.38 -25.08
N ASP A 164 30.53 0.43 -24.19
CA ASP A 164 29.17 0.18 -23.70
C ASP A 164 28.97 0.69 -22.28
N GLN A 165 28.80 2.00 -22.17
CA GLN A 165 27.63 2.63 -21.51
C GLN A 165 27.66 4.11 -21.86
N PRO A 166 26.86 4.57 -22.85
CA PRO A 166 26.68 5.99 -23.04
C PRO A 166 26.18 6.61 -21.74
N ASP A 167 26.55 7.87 -21.51
CA ASP A 167 25.92 8.77 -20.54
C ASP A 167 24.46 9.06 -20.94
N THR A 168 23.66 8.03 -21.21
CA THR A 168 22.22 8.15 -21.17
C THR A 168 21.86 8.47 -19.73
N PRO A 169 21.07 9.54 -19.47
CA PRO A 169 20.26 9.58 -18.26
C PRO A 169 19.68 8.19 -18.09
N ILE A 170 19.71 7.62 -16.87
CA ILE A 170 18.78 6.53 -16.63
C ILE A 170 17.43 7.09 -17.04
N PRO A 171 16.73 6.47 -18.01
CA PRO A 171 15.44 6.98 -18.43
C PRO A 171 14.69 7.27 -17.15
N GLU A 172 14.22 8.52 -16.99
CA GLU A 172 13.31 8.79 -15.89
C GLU A 172 12.26 7.68 -15.94
N PRO A 173 11.99 7.03 -14.80
CA PRO A 173 11.03 5.95 -14.81
C PRO A 173 9.79 6.49 -15.50
N GLU A 174 9.27 5.72 -16.45
CA GLU A 174 8.15 6.12 -17.31
C GLU A 174 7.00 6.71 -16.47
N PHE A 175 6.88 6.24 -15.23
CA PHE A 175 6.05 6.79 -14.17
C PHE A 175 6.91 7.18 -12.95
N PRO A 176 6.79 8.41 -12.42
CA PRO A 176 7.51 8.82 -11.23
C PRO A 176 7.01 8.04 -10.01
N SER A 177 7.93 7.58 -9.16
CA SER A 177 7.54 6.82 -7.97
C SER A 177 6.69 7.67 -7.02
N LYS A 178 5.57 7.09 -6.58
CA LYS A 178 4.65 7.62 -5.57
C LYS A 178 4.89 6.99 -4.20
N GLU A 179 6.02 6.33 -3.98
CA GLU A 179 6.39 5.89 -2.63
C GLU A 179 6.53 7.07 -1.68
N TYR A 180 5.97 6.90 -0.48
CA TYR A 180 6.04 7.91 0.55
C TYR A 180 7.50 8.30 0.84
N ASP A 181 7.75 9.61 0.77
CA ASP A 181 9.06 10.23 0.90
C ASP A 181 9.36 10.72 2.31
N GLY A 182 8.42 10.52 3.25
CA GLY A 182 8.52 11.01 4.62
C GLY A 182 7.96 12.42 4.82
N LYS A 183 7.27 12.98 3.81
CA LYS A 183 6.65 14.31 3.88
C LYS A 183 5.15 14.23 3.61
N ASP A 184 4.39 14.51 4.67
CA ASP A 184 2.93 14.62 4.62
C ASP A 184 2.49 15.95 4.02
N ILE A 185 1.35 15.90 3.34
CA ILE A 185 0.66 17.08 2.81
C ILE A 185 -0.12 17.70 3.97
N THR A 186 0.08 19.00 4.22
CA THR A 186 -0.71 19.73 5.21
C THR A 186 -2.17 19.78 4.75
N ILE A 187 -3.06 19.18 5.55
CA ILE A 187 -4.47 19.01 5.21
C ILE A 187 -5.24 20.33 5.28
N ASN A 188 -5.08 21.07 6.38
CA ASN A 188 -5.60 22.43 6.56
C ASN A 188 -4.87 23.09 7.74
N GLN A 189 -4.38 24.32 7.57
CA GLN A 189 -3.66 25.05 8.62
C GLN A 189 -4.58 25.66 9.69
N ASN A 190 -5.89 25.74 9.41
CA ASN A 190 -6.89 26.31 10.32
C ASN A 190 -7.51 25.28 11.27
N LEU A 191 -7.10 24.01 11.17
CA LEU A 191 -7.52 22.98 12.13
C LEU A 191 -6.76 23.12 13.46
N PRO A 192 -7.39 22.76 14.59
CA PRO A 192 -6.72 22.75 15.88
C PRO A 192 -5.51 21.78 15.88
N SER A 193 -4.44 22.15 16.59
CA SER A 193 -3.22 21.34 16.65
C SER A 193 -3.28 20.19 17.65
N ASP A 194 -4.12 20.31 18.68
CA ASP A 194 -4.29 19.35 19.76
C ASP A 194 -5.78 19.16 20.04
N VAL A 195 -6.19 17.90 20.21
CA VAL A 195 -7.57 17.52 20.50
C VAL A 195 -7.55 16.45 21.58
N ASP A 196 -8.11 16.77 22.76
CA ASP A 196 -8.27 15.80 23.85
C ASP A 196 -9.36 14.76 23.55
N PHE A 197 -10.28 15.11 22.63
CA PHE A 197 -11.42 14.30 22.21
C PHE A 197 -11.57 14.33 20.69
N PRO A 198 -12.10 13.26 20.07
CA PRO A 198 -12.38 13.26 18.64
C PRO A 198 -13.38 14.36 18.25
N GLN A 199 -13.07 15.12 17.20
CA GLN A 199 -13.90 16.20 16.70
C GLN A 199 -14.34 16.00 15.24
N LEU A 200 -15.41 16.71 14.87
CA LEU A 200 -15.86 16.85 13.49
C LEU A 200 -15.89 18.34 13.14
N HIS A 201 -15.27 18.70 12.02
CA HIS A 201 -15.31 20.06 11.49
C HIS A 201 -15.85 20.06 10.07
N VAL A 202 -16.56 21.13 9.70
CA VAL A 202 -16.91 21.44 8.32
C VAL A 202 -16.12 22.64 7.84
N SER A 203 -15.71 22.62 6.57
CA SER A 203 -15.24 23.80 5.89
C SER A 203 -15.81 24.00 4.50
N THR A 204 -15.72 25.24 4.02
CA THR A 204 -15.86 25.53 2.60
C THR A 204 -14.90 24.68 1.77
N LYS A 205 -15.24 24.44 0.50
CA LYS A 205 -14.41 23.69 -0.46
C LYS A 205 -12.96 24.20 -0.57
N ASP A 206 -12.72 25.49 -0.33
CA ASP A 206 -11.38 26.08 -0.33
C ASP A 206 -10.63 25.99 1.02
N GLY A 207 -11.25 25.37 2.04
CA GLY A 207 -10.66 25.11 3.34
C GLY A 207 -10.58 26.32 4.29
N LYS A 208 -11.14 27.48 3.93
CA LYS A 208 -10.94 28.71 4.72
C LYS A 208 -11.84 28.84 5.94
N SER A 209 -13.15 28.61 5.77
CA SER A 209 -14.11 28.77 6.87
C SER A 209 -14.26 27.44 7.58
N VAL A 210 -13.49 27.19 8.64
CA VAL A 210 -13.56 25.96 9.43
C VAL A 210 -14.43 26.18 10.65
N VAL A 211 -15.43 25.32 10.86
CA VAL A 211 -16.35 25.37 12.00
C VAL A 211 -16.52 23.96 12.57
N GLU A 212 -16.46 23.83 13.89
CA GLU A 212 -16.72 22.56 14.58
C GLU A 212 -18.21 22.22 14.54
N ILE A 213 -18.54 20.94 14.31
CA ILE A 213 -19.88 20.39 14.40
C ILE A 213 -19.98 19.59 15.69
N THR A 214 -20.94 19.97 16.53
CA THR A 214 -21.20 19.29 17.80
C THR A 214 -22.61 18.68 17.82
N GLY A 215 -22.84 17.73 18.73
CA GLY A 215 -24.18 17.18 18.98
C GLY A 215 -24.72 16.27 17.87
N VAL A 216 -23.85 15.71 17.03
CA VAL A 216 -24.20 14.74 15.99
C VAL A 216 -23.67 13.35 16.34
N SER A 217 -24.37 12.32 15.90
CA SER A 217 -23.85 10.94 15.91
C SER A 217 -23.39 10.60 14.50
N VAL A 218 -22.12 10.26 14.36
CA VAL A 218 -21.52 9.85 13.09
C VAL A 218 -21.62 8.34 12.96
N ASP A 219 -21.99 7.88 11.77
CA ASP A 219 -22.04 6.48 11.43
C ASP A 219 -20.98 6.21 10.34
N LEU A 220 -19.74 5.94 10.78
CA LEU A 220 -18.57 5.77 9.91
C LEU A 220 -18.36 4.29 9.59
N THR A 221 -18.39 3.96 8.30
CA THR A 221 -18.00 2.65 7.77
C THR A 221 -16.55 2.70 7.25
N ASP A 222 -15.74 1.75 7.69
CA ASP A 222 -14.33 1.63 7.32
C ASP A 222 -13.97 0.18 6.96
N ASP A 223 -13.59 -0.07 5.70
CA ASP A 223 -13.28 -1.39 5.16
C ASP A 223 -11.79 -1.60 4.83
N THR A 224 -11.45 -2.81 4.40
CA THR A 224 -10.08 -3.23 4.04
C THR A 224 -9.62 -2.81 2.64
N THR A 225 -10.44 -2.08 1.88
CA THR A 225 -10.12 -1.54 0.55
C THR A 225 -9.64 -0.09 0.59
N GLY A 226 -9.70 0.54 1.77
CA GLY A 226 -9.40 1.96 1.96
C GLY A 226 -10.58 2.87 1.64
N LYS A 227 -11.73 2.31 1.23
CA LYS A 227 -12.97 3.06 1.06
C LYS A 227 -13.58 3.32 2.44
N LYS A 228 -13.79 4.60 2.74
CA LYS A 228 -14.45 5.06 3.95
C LYS A 228 -15.55 6.04 3.61
N SER A 229 -16.65 5.95 4.32
CA SER A 229 -17.75 6.91 4.23
C SER A 229 -18.48 6.97 5.55
N PHE A 230 -19.04 8.13 5.86
CA PHE A 230 -19.91 8.26 7.01
C PHE A 230 -21.16 9.04 6.71
N THR A 231 -22.20 8.78 7.50
CA THR A 231 -23.45 9.52 7.48
C THR A 231 -23.73 10.11 8.85
N PHE A 232 -24.34 11.29 8.90
CA PHE A 232 -24.91 11.83 10.13
C PHE A 232 -26.12 12.70 9.83
N THR A 233 -26.95 12.91 10.84
CA THR A 233 -28.14 13.74 10.75
C THR A 233 -28.02 14.92 11.73
N ILE A 234 -28.34 16.12 11.24
CA ILE A 234 -28.35 17.33 12.06
C ILE A 234 -29.65 18.11 11.84
N THR A 235 -30.20 18.64 12.92
CA THR A 235 -31.39 19.50 12.90
C THR A 235 -30.98 20.95 13.08
N LYS A 236 -31.54 21.86 12.26
CA LYS A 236 -31.25 23.29 12.35
C LYS A 236 -31.82 23.87 13.65
N THR A 237 -30.97 24.54 14.42
CA THR A 237 -31.32 25.28 15.64
C THR A 237 -30.92 26.75 15.48
N GLN A 238 -31.18 27.56 16.51
CA GLN A 238 -30.71 28.95 16.54
C GLN A 238 -29.18 29.05 16.73
N GLU A 239 -28.56 28.00 17.27
CA GLU A 239 -27.15 28.00 17.67
C GLU A 239 -26.22 27.42 16.59
N ASN A 240 -26.72 26.52 15.72
CA ASN A 240 -25.91 25.82 14.72
C ASN A 240 -26.11 26.28 13.27
N GLY A 241 -26.59 27.52 13.07
CA GLY A 241 -26.97 28.02 11.75
C GLY A 241 -25.82 28.01 10.73
N THR A 242 -24.61 28.33 11.18
CA THR A 242 -23.41 28.39 10.32
C THR A 242 -22.99 27.01 9.86
N GLU A 243 -22.90 26.07 10.80
CA GLU A 243 -22.61 24.66 10.60
C GLU A 243 -23.61 24.06 9.62
N PHE A 244 -24.90 24.25 9.89
CA PHE A 244 -25.98 23.72 9.08
C PHE A 244 -25.92 24.24 7.64
N ASP A 245 -25.65 25.53 7.45
CA ASP A 245 -25.60 26.14 6.13
C ASP A 245 -24.34 25.76 5.33
N LEU A 246 -23.24 25.42 6.01
CA LEU A 246 -22.01 24.88 5.39
C LEU A 246 -22.12 23.43 4.94
N LEU A 247 -23.12 22.67 5.40
CA LEU A 247 -23.35 21.28 4.98
C LEU A 247 -24.01 21.21 3.60
N VAL A 248 -23.19 21.38 2.56
CA VAL A 248 -23.57 21.31 1.14
C VAL A 248 -22.56 20.45 0.38
N ASN A 249 -22.97 19.88 -0.75
CA ASN A 249 -22.09 19.05 -1.57
C ASN A 249 -20.75 19.74 -1.89
N ASP A 250 -19.69 18.94 -1.99
CA ASP A 250 -18.29 19.33 -2.20
C ASP A 250 -17.61 20.13 -1.06
N ASN A 251 -18.34 20.55 -0.03
CA ASN A 251 -17.69 21.06 1.18
C ASN A 251 -16.97 19.92 1.91
N ILE A 252 -15.99 20.32 2.73
CA ILE A 252 -15.03 19.39 3.32
C ILE A 252 -15.45 19.12 4.76
N LEU A 253 -15.38 17.87 5.17
CA LEU A 253 -15.46 17.48 6.58
C LEU A 253 -14.09 16.96 7.03
N TYR A 254 -13.68 17.34 8.24
CA TYR A 254 -12.49 16.81 8.90
C TYR A 254 -12.93 16.05 10.14
N LEU A 255 -12.60 14.77 10.20
CA LEU A 255 -13.04 13.87 11.25
C LEU A 255 -11.83 13.23 11.93
N ASP A 256 -11.82 13.27 13.25
CA ASP A 256 -10.89 12.47 14.04
C ASP A 256 -11.43 11.04 14.16
N GLU A 257 -10.77 10.09 13.50
CA GLU A 257 -11.09 8.68 13.58
C GLU A 257 -10.32 7.99 14.71
N LYS A 258 -10.66 6.74 15.04
CA LYS A 258 -9.95 5.98 16.09
C LYS A 258 -8.44 5.85 15.82
N LYS A 259 -8.02 5.75 14.56
CA LYS A 259 -6.61 5.56 14.16
C LYS A 259 -5.90 6.82 13.69
N PHE A 260 -6.62 7.69 13.01
CA PHE A 260 -6.05 8.84 12.33
C PHE A 260 -6.88 10.08 12.63
N ASN A 261 -6.20 11.14 13.04
CA ASN A 261 -6.84 12.42 13.30
C ASN A 261 -6.97 13.22 12.01
N HIS A 262 -7.93 14.15 11.98
CA HIS A 262 -8.16 15.09 10.89
C HIS A 262 -8.26 14.44 9.50
N GLN A 263 -8.91 13.28 9.43
CA GLN A 263 -9.19 12.63 8.15
C GLN A 263 -10.13 13.48 7.33
N LYS A 264 -9.77 13.69 6.06
CA LYS A 264 -10.47 14.58 5.15
C LYS A 264 -11.51 13.83 4.33
N TYR A 265 -12.72 14.34 4.37
CA TYR A 265 -13.89 13.82 3.66
C TYR A 265 -14.53 14.93 2.82
N TYR A 266 -15.17 14.56 1.72
CA TYR A 266 -16.03 15.49 0.96
C TYR A 266 -17.48 15.07 1.10
N ILE A 267 -18.35 16.05 1.28
CA ILE A 267 -19.79 15.84 1.30
C ILE A 267 -20.24 15.45 -0.11
N THR A 268 -20.73 14.22 -0.25
CA THR A 268 -21.19 13.67 -1.54
C THR A 268 -22.70 13.82 -1.69
N ASP A 269 -23.44 13.72 -0.60
CA ASP A 269 -24.91 13.76 -0.61
C ASP A 269 -25.45 14.56 0.57
N VAL A 270 -26.50 15.34 0.31
CA VAL A 270 -27.24 16.09 1.33
C VAL A 270 -28.73 15.92 1.07
N GLU A 271 -29.41 15.23 1.97
CA GLU A 271 -30.87 15.16 1.99
C GLU A 271 -31.40 16.23 2.96
N VAL A 272 -32.27 17.12 2.47
CA VAL A 272 -32.93 18.13 3.31
C VAL A 272 -34.38 17.72 3.53
N ARG A 273 -34.78 17.54 4.78
CA ARG A 273 -36.15 17.28 5.20
C ARG A 273 -36.69 18.48 5.98
N GLN A 274 -37.89 18.93 5.63
CA GLN A 274 -38.65 19.91 6.41
C GLN A 274 -39.94 19.27 6.93
N GLU A 275 -40.14 19.29 8.24
CA GLU A 275 -41.36 18.80 8.88
C GLU A 275 -41.70 19.67 10.10
N ASN A 276 -42.95 20.13 10.22
CA ASN A 276 -43.41 20.96 11.34
C ASN A 276 -42.51 22.19 11.63
N ASN A 277 -42.03 22.86 10.57
CA ASN A 277 -41.07 23.98 10.61
C ASN A 277 -39.66 23.64 11.16
N ILE A 278 -39.35 22.35 11.31
CA ILE A 278 -38.02 21.86 11.66
C ILE A 278 -37.33 21.46 10.36
N LEU A 279 -36.12 21.98 10.15
CA LEU A 279 -35.24 21.59 9.05
C LEU A 279 -34.21 20.60 9.55
N THR A 280 -34.06 19.49 8.84
CA THR A 280 -33.08 18.44 9.13
C THR A 280 -32.28 18.16 7.87
N LYS A 281 -30.97 17.95 8.03
CA LYS A 281 -30.08 17.48 6.98
C LYS A 281 -29.55 16.10 7.35
N THR A 282 -29.66 15.15 6.44
CA THR A 282 -28.86 13.92 6.45
C THR A 282 -27.71 14.13 5.48
N VAL A 283 -26.48 14.00 5.96
CA VAL A 283 -25.26 14.28 5.20
C VAL A 283 -24.47 13.00 5.07
N THR A 284 -24.11 12.65 3.83
CA THR A 284 -23.18 11.57 3.51
C THR A 284 -21.88 12.16 3.01
N ALA A 285 -20.77 11.64 3.51
CA ALA A 285 -19.44 12.07 3.10
C ALA A 285 -18.53 10.87 2.82
N ALA A 286 -17.71 11.00 1.78
CA ALA A 286 -16.75 9.99 1.37
C ALA A 286 -15.32 10.51 1.57
N HIS A 287 -14.42 9.61 1.95
CA HIS A 287 -13.03 9.96 2.21
C HIS A 287 -12.34 10.48 0.95
N ILE A 288 -11.37 11.38 1.13
CA ILE A 288 -10.61 12.02 0.05
C ILE A 288 -10.03 11.02 -0.95
N PHE A 289 -9.64 9.83 -0.48
CA PHE A 289 -9.19 8.70 -1.31
C PHE A 289 -10.17 8.37 -2.43
N SER A 290 -11.43 8.07 -2.08
CA SER A 290 -12.45 7.68 -3.06
C SER A 290 -12.82 8.84 -3.99
N VAL A 291 -12.90 10.06 -3.44
CA VAL A 291 -13.40 11.24 -4.16
C VAL A 291 -12.38 11.82 -5.14
N LEU A 292 -11.09 11.79 -4.83
CA LEU A 292 -10.08 12.34 -5.74
C LEU A 292 -9.60 11.33 -6.77
N LEU A 293 -9.51 10.04 -6.42
CA LEU A 293 -9.07 9.02 -7.38
C LEU A 293 -10.07 8.79 -8.52
N ILE A 294 -11.38 8.93 -8.26
CA ILE A 294 -12.39 8.83 -9.32
C ILE A 294 -12.29 9.98 -10.34
N ASN A 295 -11.79 11.14 -9.89
CA ASN A 295 -11.60 12.33 -10.73
C ASN A 295 -10.28 12.31 -11.51
N ASN A 296 -9.37 11.37 -11.23
CA ASN A 296 -8.09 11.24 -11.93
C ASN A 296 -8.16 10.13 -12.98
N TYR A 297 -7.97 10.47 -14.25
CA TYR A 297 -8.00 9.53 -15.37
C TYR A 297 -6.60 9.29 -15.92
N VAL A 298 -6.18 8.02 -15.99
CA VAL A 298 -4.87 7.62 -16.51
C VAL A 298 -5.05 7.19 -17.96
N ASN A 299 -4.66 8.02 -18.91
CA ASN A 299 -4.85 7.75 -20.34
C ASN A 299 -3.87 6.71 -20.91
N ASP A 300 -2.63 6.69 -20.39
CA ASP A 300 -1.59 5.79 -20.90
C ASP A 300 -1.91 4.34 -20.53
N THR A 301 -1.68 3.42 -21.46
CA THR A 301 -1.89 1.99 -21.24
C THR A 301 -0.59 1.22 -21.29
N VAL A 302 -0.48 0.19 -20.45
CA VAL A 302 0.71 -0.64 -20.36
C VAL A 302 0.32 -2.12 -20.51
N THR A 303 1.03 -2.83 -21.39
CA THR A 303 0.86 -4.27 -21.60
C THR A 303 2.17 -4.99 -21.28
N LYS A 304 2.35 -5.34 -20.00
CA LYS A 304 3.47 -6.15 -19.52
C LYS A 304 3.13 -6.78 -18.18
N LYS A 305 4.00 -7.69 -17.73
CA LYS A 305 3.98 -8.15 -16.34
C LYS A 305 4.45 -7.00 -15.43
N LEU A 306 3.54 -6.48 -14.60
CA LEU A 306 3.85 -5.38 -13.68
C LEU A 306 4.21 -5.93 -12.30
N LYS A 307 5.17 -5.28 -11.66
CA LYS A 307 5.32 -5.35 -10.21
C LYS A 307 4.32 -4.41 -9.55
N LEU A 308 4.05 -4.67 -8.27
CA LEU A 308 3.12 -3.87 -7.49
C LEU A 308 3.45 -2.38 -7.52
N ARG A 309 4.73 -2.00 -7.38
CA ARG A 309 5.12 -0.58 -7.43
C ARG A 309 4.83 0.08 -8.77
N GLU A 310 5.13 -0.62 -9.86
CA GLU A 310 4.86 -0.09 -11.20
C GLU A 310 3.35 0.13 -11.40
N ALA A 311 2.52 -0.81 -10.95
CA ALA A 311 1.07 -0.68 -11.05
C ALA A 311 0.55 0.50 -10.21
N LEU A 312 1.01 0.64 -8.95
CA LEU A 312 0.64 1.76 -8.07
C LEU A 312 1.12 3.11 -8.63
N ASP A 313 2.34 3.19 -9.17
CA ASP A 313 2.90 4.41 -9.76
C ASP A 313 2.10 4.86 -10.99
N ILE A 314 1.62 3.90 -11.80
CA ILE A 314 0.72 4.16 -12.93
C ILE A 314 -0.65 4.63 -12.44
N ALA A 315 -1.27 3.89 -11.52
CA ALA A 315 -2.62 4.17 -11.02
C ALA A 315 -2.70 5.51 -10.27
N LEU A 316 -1.63 5.94 -9.62
CA LEU A 316 -1.56 7.20 -8.87
C LEU A 316 -0.88 8.32 -9.65
N LYS A 317 -0.63 8.14 -10.95
CA LYS A 317 -0.07 9.15 -11.84
C LYS A 317 -0.90 10.44 -11.73
N ASP A 318 -0.22 11.59 -11.66
CA ASP A 318 -0.82 12.92 -11.53
C ASP A 318 -1.70 13.17 -10.29
N THR A 319 -1.68 12.24 -9.32
CA THR A 319 -2.30 12.44 -8.01
C THR A 319 -1.29 12.87 -6.94
N ASP A 320 -1.79 13.43 -5.86
CA ASP A 320 -1.03 13.73 -4.65
C ASP A 320 -0.86 12.52 -3.70
N PHE A 321 -1.53 11.41 -4.00
CA PHE A 321 -1.47 10.22 -3.15
C PHE A 321 -0.10 9.55 -3.24
N LYS A 322 0.36 9.09 -2.07
CA LYS A 322 1.60 8.35 -1.91
C LYS A 322 1.32 7.04 -1.19
N TYR A 323 2.10 6.00 -1.47
CA TYR A 323 1.91 4.69 -0.83
C TYR A 323 3.10 4.25 0.04
N ILE A 324 2.79 3.39 1.00
CA ILE A 324 3.75 2.72 1.89
C ILE A 324 3.46 1.22 1.83
N LEU A 325 4.43 0.43 1.35
CA LEU A 325 4.33 -1.03 1.43
C LEU A 325 4.63 -1.49 2.86
N ARG A 326 3.72 -2.29 3.43
CA ARG A 326 3.85 -2.86 4.79
C ARG A 326 4.55 -4.21 4.81
N ALA A 327 5.04 -4.65 3.66
CA ALA A 327 5.94 -5.78 3.47
C ALA A 327 6.95 -5.45 2.36
N PRO A 328 8.09 -6.16 2.27
CA PRO A 328 8.96 -6.11 1.11
C PRO A 328 8.18 -6.41 -0.18
N GLU A 329 8.45 -5.66 -1.25
CA GLU A 329 7.79 -5.84 -2.56
C GLU A 329 7.85 -7.29 -3.07
N SER A 330 8.92 -8.02 -2.75
CA SER A 330 9.10 -9.43 -3.13
C SER A 330 8.08 -10.40 -2.53
N GLU A 331 7.34 -10.00 -1.50
CA GLU A 331 6.30 -10.83 -0.89
C GLU A 331 4.94 -10.70 -1.58
N PHE A 332 4.79 -9.68 -2.43
CA PHE A 332 3.62 -9.47 -3.26
C PHE A 332 3.75 -10.21 -4.58
N PRO A 333 2.66 -10.74 -5.13
CA PRO A 333 2.68 -11.33 -6.46
C PRO A 333 2.96 -10.25 -7.52
N SER A 334 3.25 -10.70 -8.73
CA SER A 334 3.31 -9.87 -9.92
C SER A 334 2.18 -10.29 -10.85
N ALA A 335 1.48 -9.36 -11.47
CA ALA A 335 0.36 -9.66 -12.35
C ALA A 335 0.67 -9.33 -13.81
N ASP A 336 0.17 -10.17 -14.72
CA ASP A 336 0.24 -9.92 -16.16
C ASP A 336 -0.87 -8.95 -16.56
N HIS A 337 -0.47 -7.73 -16.91
CA HIS A 337 -1.38 -6.67 -17.34
C HIS A 337 -1.44 -6.55 -18.87
N GLU A 338 -2.65 -6.43 -19.41
CA GLU A 338 -2.92 -6.09 -20.81
C GLU A 338 -3.80 -4.85 -20.83
N ASN A 339 -3.32 -3.79 -21.49
CA ASN A 339 -3.90 -2.45 -21.50
C ASN A 339 -4.22 -1.87 -20.11
N PHE A 340 -3.35 -2.08 -19.11
CA PHE A 340 -3.54 -1.48 -17.79
C PHE A 340 -3.34 0.04 -17.86
N GLY A 341 -4.39 0.78 -17.52
CA GLY A 341 -4.57 2.19 -17.85
C GLY A 341 -5.96 2.42 -18.45
N ASP A 342 -6.15 3.54 -19.14
CA ASP A 342 -7.41 3.96 -19.77
C ASP A 342 -8.64 3.81 -18.86
N LYS A 343 -8.45 4.18 -17.60
CA LYS A 343 -9.44 4.08 -16.52
C LYS A 343 -9.23 5.22 -15.53
N ASN A 344 -10.24 5.48 -14.71
CA ASN A 344 -10.03 6.33 -13.55
C ASN A 344 -9.18 5.60 -12.50
N SER A 345 -8.54 6.35 -11.63
CA SER A 345 -7.58 5.80 -10.67
C SER A 345 -8.25 4.93 -9.62
N THR A 346 -9.53 5.17 -9.30
CA THR A 346 -10.30 4.29 -8.41
C THR A 346 -10.44 2.90 -9.01
N GLU A 347 -10.81 2.80 -10.29
CA GLU A 347 -10.93 1.51 -11.00
C GLU A 347 -9.58 0.80 -11.14
N LEU A 348 -8.49 1.55 -11.39
CA LEU A 348 -7.14 0.96 -11.42
C LEU A 348 -6.70 0.46 -10.05
N MET A 349 -7.03 1.20 -8.98
CA MET A 349 -6.75 0.75 -7.61
C MET A 349 -7.58 -0.48 -7.23
N ASP A 350 -8.85 -0.56 -7.63
CA ASP A 350 -9.70 -1.74 -7.45
C ASP A 350 -9.11 -2.95 -8.20
N GLU A 351 -8.67 -2.78 -9.46
CA GLU A 351 -7.96 -3.81 -10.23
C GLU A 351 -6.66 -4.24 -9.53
N ILE A 352 -5.87 -3.31 -9.01
CA ILE A 352 -4.64 -3.62 -8.25
C ILE A 352 -4.96 -4.41 -6.98
N ILE A 353 -5.98 -4.01 -6.21
CA ILE A 353 -6.38 -4.70 -4.99
C ILE A 353 -6.74 -6.15 -5.30
N GLU A 354 -7.49 -6.39 -6.38
CA GLU A 354 -7.90 -7.72 -6.80
C GLU A 354 -6.75 -8.56 -7.40
N ASP A 355 -5.95 -7.99 -8.30
CA ASP A 355 -4.91 -8.72 -9.02
C ASP A 355 -3.70 -9.07 -8.16
N TYR A 356 -3.42 -8.25 -7.16
CA TYR A 356 -2.31 -8.47 -6.24
C TYR A 356 -2.75 -9.02 -4.88
N GLU A 357 -4.05 -9.28 -4.71
CA GLU A 357 -4.68 -9.79 -3.47
C GLU A 357 -4.28 -8.94 -2.25
N LEU A 358 -4.43 -7.62 -2.38
CA LEU A 358 -3.99 -6.65 -1.39
C LEU A 358 -5.12 -6.21 -0.48
N GLU A 359 -4.72 -5.54 0.59
CA GLU A 359 -5.62 -4.77 1.43
C GLU A 359 -4.98 -3.41 1.69
N ILE A 360 -5.82 -2.39 1.85
CA ILE A 360 -5.38 -1.00 1.94
C ILE A 360 -6.04 -0.31 3.13
N ASP A 361 -5.26 0.51 3.82
CA ASP A 361 -5.77 1.48 4.79
C ASP A 361 -5.27 2.87 4.38
N VAL A 362 -6.06 3.92 4.64
CA VAL A 362 -5.75 5.27 4.14
C VAL A 362 -5.71 6.27 5.30
N ASP A 363 -4.70 7.14 5.24
CA ASP A 363 -4.54 8.32 6.07
C ASP A 363 -4.41 9.52 5.13
N ASN A 364 -5.54 10.15 4.80
CA ASN A 364 -5.62 11.21 3.81
C ASN A 364 -4.93 10.82 2.48
N TYR A 365 -3.80 11.46 2.16
CA TYR A 365 -3.00 11.23 0.96
C TYR A 365 -2.01 10.06 1.08
N LYS A 366 -1.93 9.39 2.23
CA LYS A 366 -1.10 8.20 2.43
C LYS A 366 -1.93 6.92 2.31
N ILE A 367 -1.44 6.01 1.49
CA ILE A 367 -2.02 4.69 1.25
C ILE A 367 -1.10 3.64 1.87
N TYR A 368 -1.55 2.96 2.92
CA TYR A 368 -0.83 1.83 3.51
C TYR A 368 -1.25 0.55 2.79
N VAL A 369 -0.32 -0.08 2.11
CA VAL A 369 -0.56 -1.28 1.30
C VAL A 369 -0.09 -2.51 2.05
N TYR A 370 -1.02 -3.43 2.31
CA TYR A 370 -0.80 -4.69 3.00
C TYR A 370 -1.02 -5.85 2.05
N LYS A 371 -0.24 -6.92 2.21
CA LYS A 371 -0.59 -8.21 1.62
C LYS A 371 -1.80 -8.82 2.31
N LYS A 372 -1.83 -8.67 3.63
CA LYS A 372 -2.94 -9.01 4.50
C LYS A 372 -2.74 -8.25 5.80
N MET A 373 -3.71 -7.43 6.18
CA MET A 373 -3.65 -6.66 7.42
C MET A 373 -4.26 -7.45 8.58
N GLY A 374 -4.01 -6.96 9.79
CA GLY A 374 -4.51 -7.54 11.03
C GLY A 374 -3.73 -8.78 11.52
N LYS A 375 -4.16 -9.28 12.66
CA LYS A 375 -3.60 -10.40 13.40
C LYS A 375 -4.73 -11.26 13.95
N ARG A 376 -4.40 -12.45 14.45
CA ARG A 376 -5.33 -13.20 15.29
C ARG A 376 -5.40 -12.55 16.66
N ILE A 377 -6.62 -12.30 17.12
CA ILE A 377 -6.89 -11.71 18.43
C ILE A 377 -7.24 -12.83 19.39
N ASP A 378 -6.65 -12.79 20.58
CA ASP A 378 -7.00 -13.69 21.68
C ASP A 378 -8.23 -13.13 22.42
N PHE A 379 -9.34 -13.05 21.69
CA PHE A 379 -10.61 -12.51 22.13
C PHE A 379 -11.74 -13.27 21.43
N THR A 380 -12.80 -13.56 22.19
CA THR A 380 -13.99 -14.24 21.68
C THR A 380 -15.17 -13.27 21.70
N LEU A 381 -15.83 -13.15 20.55
CA LEU A 381 -17.17 -12.59 20.45
C LEU A 381 -18.17 -13.69 20.83
N ASP A 382 -18.73 -13.58 22.02
CA ASP A 382 -19.59 -14.58 22.63
C ASP A 382 -20.99 -13.99 22.83
N SER A 383 -22.00 -14.67 22.28
CA SER A 383 -23.39 -14.19 22.34
C SER A 383 -23.97 -14.11 23.74
N ARG A 384 -23.32 -14.73 24.72
CA ARG A 384 -23.73 -14.73 26.13
C ARG A 384 -23.15 -13.55 26.91
N TYR A 385 -22.21 -12.82 26.31
CA TYR A 385 -21.45 -11.78 27.01
C TYR A 385 -21.37 -10.47 26.21
N ASN A 386 -20.59 -10.43 25.13
CA ASN A 386 -20.14 -9.20 24.46
C ASN A 386 -20.65 -9.07 23.01
N MET A 387 -21.48 -10.01 22.55
CA MET A 387 -22.09 -10.02 21.23
C MET A 387 -23.62 -10.18 21.33
N PRO A 388 -24.38 -9.14 21.70
CA PRO A 388 -25.83 -9.24 21.88
C PRO A 388 -26.60 -9.72 20.64
N GLY A 389 -26.05 -9.51 19.44
CA GLY A 389 -26.68 -9.87 18.17
C GLY A 389 -25.69 -10.39 17.15
N ILE A 390 -26.14 -11.35 16.33
CA ILE A 390 -25.42 -11.84 15.15
C ILE A 390 -26.41 -12.14 14.03
N THR A 391 -26.10 -11.66 12.83
CA THR A 391 -26.84 -11.94 11.59
C THR A 391 -25.92 -12.70 10.65
N ILE A 392 -26.35 -13.90 10.21
CA ILE A 392 -25.61 -14.72 9.26
C ILE A 392 -26.45 -14.83 7.99
N LYS A 393 -25.98 -14.21 6.92
CA LYS A 393 -26.63 -14.25 5.60
C LYS A 393 -25.82 -15.17 4.69
N THR A 394 -26.46 -16.19 4.15
CA THR A 394 -25.88 -17.08 3.13
C THR A 394 -26.68 -16.96 1.84
N SER A 395 -26.01 -16.70 0.72
CA SER A 395 -26.64 -16.60 -0.60
C SER A 395 -25.90 -17.45 -1.63
N SER A 396 -26.64 -18.30 -2.35
CA SER A 396 -26.14 -19.03 -3.51
C SER A 396 -26.57 -18.40 -4.83
N GLN A 397 -27.20 -17.22 -4.79
CA GLN A 397 -27.77 -16.56 -5.96
C GLN A 397 -26.72 -16.27 -7.04
N ASN A 398 -25.51 -15.89 -6.62
CA ASN A 398 -24.40 -15.55 -7.52
C ASN A 398 -23.43 -16.72 -7.74
N SER A 399 -23.72 -17.90 -7.20
CA SER A 399 -22.81 -19.04 -7.31
C SER A 399 -22.88 -19.68 -8.69
N THR A 400 -21.74 -19.83 -9.34
CA THR A 400 -21.59 -20.27 -10.73
C THR A 400 -20.56 -21.39 -10.83
N THR A 401 -20.73 -22.31 -11.78
CA THR A 401 -19.84 -23.47 -11.95
C THR A 401 -19.06 -23.43 -13.25
N ARG A 402 -19.45 -22.56 -14.19
CA ARG A 402 -18.76 -22.38 -15.47
C ARG A 402 -19.07 -21.02 -16.08
N ALA A 403 -18.18 -20.56 -16.97
CA ALA A 403 -18.37 -19.35 -17.75
C ALA A 403 -17.61 -19.44 -19.08
N TRP A 404 -18.11 -18.70 -20.08
CA TRP A 404 -17.36 -18.45 -21.31
C TRP A 404 -16.53 -17.18 -21.19
N GLY A 405 -15.34 -17.19 -21.79
CA GLY A 405 -14.47 -16.03 -21.92
C GLY A 405 -14.17 -15.72 -23.38
N TYR A 406 -14.45 -14.48 -23.78
CA TYR A 406 -14.20 -13.93 -25.11
C TYR A 406 -13.21 -12.79 -24.99
N GLY A 407 -12.04 -12.94 -25.63
CA GLY A 407 -11.00 -11.92 -25.64
C GLY A 407 -11.14 -10.92 -26.79
N ALA A 408 -10.02 -10.27 -27.11
CA ALA A 408 -9.87 -9.39 -28.26
C ALA A 408 -10.27 -10.07 -29.57
N LEU A 409 -10.97 -9.33 -30.42
CA LEU A 409 -11.22 -9.69 -31.81
C LEU A 409 -9.96 -9.44 -32.65
N LYS A 410 -9.75 -10.26 -33.68
CA LYS A 410 -8.73 -10.02 -34.70
C LYS A 410 -9.10 -8.81 -35.53
N GLU A 411 -8.08 -8.11 -36.02
CA GLU A 411 -8.25 -6.97 -36.91
C GLU A 411 -9.18 -7.30 -38.09
N GLY A 412 -10.21 -6.48 -38.29
CA GLY A 412 -11.22 -6.65 -39.33
C GLY A 412 -12.37 -7.60 -39.00
N SER A 413 -12.48 -8.11 -37.76
CA SER A 413 -13.64 -8.87 -37.29
C SER A 413 -14.44 -8.08 -36.25
N ASN A 414 -15.77 -8.22 -36.29
CA ASN A 414 -16.71 -7.62 -35.35
C ASN A 414 -17.42 -8.68 -34.51
N SER A 415 -17.80 -8.33 -33.28
CA SER A 415 -18.55 -9.20 -32.37
C SER A 415 -19.93 -9.61 -32.92
N THR A 416 -20.48 -8.86 -33.87
CA THR A 416 -21.75 -9.12 -34.55
C THR A 416 -21.62 -9.95 -35.83
N ASP A 417 -20.40 -10.29 -36.24
CA ASP A 417 -20.18 -11.13 -37.42
C ASP A 417 -20.82 -12.51 -37.22
N LYS A 418 -21.18 -13.16 -38.32
CA LYS A 418 -21.72 -14.53 -38.28
C LYS A 418 -20.69 -15.54 -37.72
N ASP A 419 -19.41 -15.26 -37.91
CA ASP A 419 -18.28 -16.06 -37.43
C ASP A 419 -17.16 -15.12 -36.96
N PRO A 420 -17.26 -14.56 -35.73
CA PRO A 420 -16.31 -13.60 -35.21
C PRO A 420 -14.97 -14.28 -34.93
N LYS A 421 -13.87 -13.66 -35.37
CA LYS A 421 -12.52 -14.18 -35.21
C LYS A 421 -11.84 -13.49 -34.04
N TYR A 422 -11.39 -14.29 -33.07
CA TYR A 422 -10.71 -13.81 -31.87
C TYR A 422 -9.19 -14.02 -31.96
N GLU A 423 -8.44 -13.24 -31.19
CA GLU A 423 -6.99 -13.40 -31.02
C GLU A 423 -6.64 -14.79 -30.46
N PHE A 424 -7.50 -15.33 -29.60
CA PHE A 424 -7.50 -16.73 -29.19
C PHE A 424 -8.94 -17.27 -29.17
N GLU A 425 -9.09 -18.57 -29.40
CA GLU A 425 -10.40 -19.24 -29.36
C GLU A 425 -11.12 -18.98 -28.03
N PRO A 426 -12.43 -18.63 -28.03
CA PRO A 426 -13.20 -18.46 -26.81
C PRO A 426 -13.06 -19.65 -25.85
N ILE A 427 -12.92 -19.34 -24.57
CA ILE A 427 -12.56 -20.35 -23.56
C ILE A 427 -13.80 -20.66 -22.72
N LEU A 428 -14.18 -21.95 -22.67
CA LEU A 428 -15.11 -22.43 -21.66
C LEU A 428 -14.31 -22.87 -20.44
N TYR A 429 -14.45 -22.14 -19.33
CA TYR A 429 -13.94 -22.59 -18.04
C TYR A 429 -15.04 -23.34 -17.29
N VAL A 430 -14.70 -24.54 -16.80
CA VAL A 430 -15.54 -25.37 -15.94
C VAL A 430 -14.81 -25.55 -14.62
N HIS A 431 -15.47 -25.21 -13.52
CA HIS A 431 -14.89 -25.38 -12.19
C HIS A 431 -14.61 -26.87 -11.93
N PRO A 432 -13.43 -27.26 -11.39
CA PRO A 432 -13.07 -28.67 -11.20
C PRO A 432 -14.07 -29.49 -10.39
N ASP A 433 -14.72 -28.85 -9.42
CA ASP A 433 -15.70 -29.49 -8.54
C ASP A 433 -17.16 -29.37 -9.02
N GLU A 434 -17.43 -28.89 -10.23
CA GLU A 434 -18.79 -28.59 -10.71
C GLU A 434 -19.83 -29.68 -10.41
N GLU A 435 -19.46 -30.96 -10.55
CA GLU A 435 -20.36 -32.09 -10.29
C GLU A 435 -21.00 -32.04 -8.89
N LYS A 436 -20.32 -31.45 -7.90
CA LYS A 436 -20.82 -31.28 -6.53
C LYS A 436 -21.87 -30.17 -6.40
N PHE A 437 -22.03 -29.33 -7.41
CA PHE A 437 -22.82 -28.08 -7.36
C PHE A 437 -23.97 -28.06 -8.38
N LEU A 438 -24.25 -29.20 -9.04
CA LEU A 438 -25.32 -29.30 -10.02
C LEU A 438 -26.70 -29.20 -9.35
N ILE A 439 -27.61 -28.45 -9.97
CA ILE A 439 -29.02 -28.41 -9.57
C ILE A 439 -29.81 -29.18 -10.63
N GLU A 440 -30.49 -30.26 -10.21
CA GLU A 440 -31.14 -31.20 -11.13
C GLU A 440 -30.19 -31.75 -12.22
N GLY A 441 -28.91 -31.93 -11.88
CA GLY A 441 -27.88 -32.37 -12.82
C GLY A 441 -27.44 -31.31 -13.83
N LYS A 442 -27.86 -30.04 -13.68
CA LYS A 442 -27.52 -28.94 -14.57
C LYS A 442 -26.47 -28.00 -13.94
N PRO A 443 -25.53 -27.46 -14.73
CA PRO A 443 -24.54 -26.50 -14.26
C PRO A 443 -25.17 -25.11 -14.03
N ARG A 444 -24.45 -24.24 -13.33
CA ARG A 444 -24.81 -22.83 -13.14
C ARG A 444 -23.87 -21.95 -13.95
N TRP A 445 -24.42 -21.14 -14.84
CA TRP A 445 -23.63 -20.30 -15.74
C TRP A 445 -23.41 -18.93 -15.12
N ALA A 446 -22.17 -18.47 -15.11
CA ALA A 446 -21.88 -17.05 -14.93
C ALA A 446 -22.11 -16.30 -16.24
N GLU A 447 -22.32 -14.99 -16.12
CA GLU A 447 -22.24 -14.11 -17.29
C GLU A 447 -20.86 -14.28 -17.96
N PRO A 448 -20.82 -14.35 -19.30
CA PRO A 448 -19.56 -14.51 -20.01
C PRO A 448 -18.67 -13.28 -19.80
N ILE A 449 -17.37 -13.51 -19.58
CA ILE A 449 -16.38 -12.43 -19.63
C ILE A 449 -16.18 -12.07 -21.09
N LYS A 450 -16.43 -10.81 -21.44
CA LYS A 450 -16.14 -10.26 -22.76
C LYS A 450 -15.24 -9.06 -22.58
N ASP A 451 -13.97 -9.23 -22.89
CA ASP A 451 -12.95 -8.22 -22.66
C ASP A 451 -12.03 -8.13 -23.88
N GLU A 452 -12.28 -7.11 -24.71
CA GLU A 452 -11.50 -6.85 -25.92
C GLU A 452 -10.05 -6.40 -25.63
N THR A 453 -9.72 -6.12 -24.37
CA THR A 453 -8.35 -5.81 -23.95
C THR A 453 -7.51 -7.08 -23.79
N ILE A 454 -8.14 -8.23 -23.54
CA ILE A 454 -7.44 -9.50 -23.31
C ILE A 454 -7.06 -10.14 -24.63
N LYS A 455 -5.77 -10.14 -24.96
CA LYS A 455 -5.18 -10.75 -26.16
C LYS A 455 -4.54 -12.11 -25.89
N LYS A 456 -4.32 -12.47 -24.62
CA LYS A 456 -3.75 -13.78 -24.23
C LYS A 456 -4.77 -14.69 -23.54
N SER A 457 -4.84 -15.93 -24.01
CA SER A 457 -5.69 -16.98 -23.42
C SER A 457 -5.37 -17.25 -21.94
N SER A 458 -4.10 -17.14 -21.53
CA SER A 458 -3.70 -17.35 -20.13
C SER A 458 -4.32 -16.33 -19.18
N ARG A 459 -4.41 -15.05 -19.57
CA ARG A 459 -5.04 -13.99 -18.78
C ARG A 459 -6.55 -14.23 -18.70
N MET A 460 -7.19 -14.63 -19.81
CA MET A 460 -8.61 -15.00 -19.80
C MET A 460 -8.89 -16.20 -18.87
N VAL A 461 -8.05 -17.23 -18.86
CA VAL A 461 -8.19 -18.36 -17.92
C VAL A 461 -8.09 -17.90 -16.47
N SER A 462 -7.15 -17.00 -16.15
CA SER A 462 -7.03 -16.44 -14.79
C SER A 462 -8.28 -15.63 -14.40
N ALA A 463 -8.79 -14.79 -15.29
CA ALA A 463 -10.02 -14.03 -15.07
C ALA A 463 -11.23 -14.95 -14.84
N LEU A 464 -11.41 -15.98 -15.68
CA LEU A 464 -12.49 -16.96 -15.53
C LEU A 464 -12.41 -17.75 -14.22
N LYS A 465 -11.19 -18.07 -13.75
CA LYS A 465 -10.99 -18.74 -12.45
C LYS A 465 -11.40 -17.87 -11.26
N LYS A 466 -11.23 -16.55 -11.35
CA LYS A 466 -11.67 -15.60 -10.32
C LYS A 466 -13.19 -15.39 -10.38
N HIS A 467 -13.74 -15.28 -11.58
CA HIS A 467 -15.16 -15.00 -11.85
C HIS A 467 -16.09 -16.17 -11.53
N VAL A 468 -15.67 -17.41 -11.81
CA VAL A 468 -16.49 -18.60 -11.56
C VAL A 468 -16.29 -19.09 -10.12
N ASN A 469 -17.29 -18.83 -9.29
CA ASN A 469 -17.30 -19.20 -7.88
C ASN A 469 -18.52 -20.07 -7.55
N PRO A 470 -18.35 -21.38 -7.31
CA PRO A 470 -19.48 -22.26 -7.04
C PRO A 470 -19.95 -22.21 -5.59
N TYR A 471 -19.16 -21.62 -4.69
CA TYR A 471 -19.43 -21.59 -3.26
C TYR A 471 -20.44 -20.47 -2.92
N PRO A 472 -21.39 -20.72 -2.00
CA PRO A 472 -22.27 -19.68 -1.49
C PRO A 472 -21.48 -18.55 -0.82
N GLU A 473 -21.92 -17.31 -1.02
CA GLU A 473 -21.41 -16.16 -0.31
C GLU A 473 -22.02 -16.12 1.09
N MET A 474 -21.19 -15.89 2.11
CA MET A 474 -21.64 -15.75 3.49
C MET A 474 -21.14 -14.46 4.10
N THR A 475 -22.07 -13.64 4.57
CA THR A 475 -21.81 -12.42 5.32
C THR A 475 -22.25 -12.63 6.75
N ILE A 476 -21.37 -12.30 7.69
CA ILE A 476 -21.66 -12.37 9.12
C ILE A 476 -21.57 -10.94 9.64
N GLU A 477 -22.64 -10.47 10.27
CA GLU A 477 -22.69 -9.19 10.96
C GLU A 477 -22.86 -9.47 12.45
N ALA A 478 -22.06 -8.84 13.30
CA ALA A 478 -22.17 -8.97 14.75
C ALA A 478 -22.29 -7.59 15.39
N ASP A 479 -23.21 -7.47 16.35
CA ASP A 479 -23.34 -6.30 17.20
C ASP A 479 -22.37 -6.48 18.37
N PHE A 480 -21.34 -5.63 18.47
CA PHE A 480 -20.38 -5.72 19.58
C PHE A 480 -20.81 -4.82 20.73
N GLN A 481 -20.75 -5.34 21.96
CA GLN A 481 -20.97 -4.57 23.16
C GLN A 481 -19.77 -4.64 24.08
N LYS A 482 -19.15 -3.48 24.34
CA LYS A 482 -18.03 -3.38 25.27
C LYS A 482 -18.51 -3.57 26.71
N ILE A 483 -17.85 -4.44 27.46
CA ILE A 483 -18.16 -4.72 28.86
C ILE A 483 -17.15 -4.01 29.75
N TYR A 484 -17.62 -3.09 30.59
CA TYR A 484 -16.78 -2.32 31.51
C TYR A 484 -16.56 -3.06 32.84
N GLU A 485 -16.01 -4.28 32.76
CA GLU A 485 -15.53 -4.99 33.94
C GLU A 485 -14.01 -4.79 34.08
N PRO A 486 -13.50 -4.24 35.21
CA PRO A 486 -12.08 -3.93 35.37
C PRO A 486 -11.14 -5.11 35.08
N LYS A 487 -11.55 -6.33 35.42
CA LYS A 487 -10.78 -7.55 35.15
C LYS A 487 -10.76 -7.94 33.68
N LEU A 488 -11.80 -7.59 32.92
CA LEU A 488 -11.87 -7.84 31.47
C LEU A 488 -11.07 -6.78 30.70
N LEU A 489 -11.11 -5.52 31.15
CA LEU A 489 -10.34 -4.43 30.52
C LEU A 489 -8.81 -4.66 30.55
N GLU A 490 -8.31 -5.46 31.51
CA GLU A 490 -6.88 -5.81 31.60
C GLU A 490 -6.45 -6.95 30.66
N ILE A 491 -7.40 -7.73 30.12
CA ILE A 491 -7.13 -8.91 29.28
C ILE A 491 -7.69 -8.79 27.86
N GLU A 492 -8.68 -7.92 27.64
CA GLU A 492 -9.35 -7.72 26.36
C GLU A 492 -8.41 -6.99 25.39
N GLN A 493 -8.03 -7.66 24.31
CA GLN A 493 -7.22 -7.05 23.26
C GLN A 493 -8.11 -6.20 22.35
N ASP A 494 -7.71 -4.95 22.12
CA ASP A 494 -8.29 -4.14 21.06
C ASP A 494 -8.14 -4.86 19.71
N PHE A 495 -9.23 -4.90 18.96
CA PHE A 495 -9.29 -5.42 17.60
C PHE A 495 -9.60 -4.30 16.60
N TRP A 496 -9.28 -4.57 15.34
CA TRP A 496 -9.51 -3.67 14.23
C TRP A 496 -9.86 -4.44 12.96
N LYS A 497 -10.33 -3.73 11.93
CA LYS A 497 -10.54 -4.33 10.61
C LYS A 497 -9.25 -5.04 10.14
N GLY A 498 -9.46 -6.22 9.57
CA GLY A 498 -8.46 -7.18 9.14
C GLY A 498 -8.05 -8.21 10.19
N ASP A 499 -8.39 -8.02 11.46
CA ASP A 499 -8.14 -9.00 12.50
C ASP A 499 -9.02 -10.25 12.35
N THR A 500 -8.49 -11.38 12.83
CA THR A 500 -9.25 -12.64 12.94
C THR A 500 -9.68 -12.82 14.39
N ILE A 501 -10.98 -13.01 14.59
CA ILE A 501 -11.63 -13.06 15.90
C ILE A 501 -12.44 -14.35 15.96
N HIS A 502 -12.38 -15.02 17.11
CA HIS A 502 -13.21 -16.20 17.34
C HIS A 502 -14.64 -15.75 17.67
N VAL A 503 -15.65 -16.29 16.97
CA VAL A 503 -17.06 -16.00 17.22
C VAL A 503 -17.75 -17.25 17.72
N LEU A 504 -18.42 -17.14 18.87
CA LEU A 504 -19.26 -18.16 19.48
C LEU A 504 -20.67 -17.60 19.67
N ALA A 505 -21.59 -18.03 18.81
CA ALA A 505 -23.02 -17.81 18.97
C ALA A 505 -23.66 -19.04 19.60
N ASP A 506 -24.06 -18.91 20.85
CA ASP A 506 -24.72 -19.92 21.67
C ASP A 506 -26.15 -19.48 22.04
N THR A 507 -27.05 -20.45 22.15
CA THR A 507 -28.45 -20.26 22.54
C THR A 507 -28.85 -21.32 23.56
N ALA A 508 -30.03 -21.18 24.19
CA ALA A 508 -30.54 -22.23 25.08
C ALA A 508 -30.72 -23.59 24.39
N GLU A 509 -30.80 -23.61 23.05
CA GLU A 509 -30.93 -24.82 22.22
C GLU A 509 -29.58 -25.35 21.71
N GLY A 510 -28.49 -24.65 22.01
CA GLY A 510 -27.11 -24.98 21.65
C GLY A 510 -26.43 -23.96 20.73
N ILE A 511 -25.21 -24.31 20.29
CA ILE A 511 -24.34 -23.49 19.45
C ILE A 511 -24.92 -23.34 18.04
N THR A 512 -25.26 -22.11 17.66
CA THR A 512 -25.78 -21.75 16.33
C THR A 512 -24.66 -21.45 15.33
N PHE A 513 -23.54 -20.92 15.81
CA PHE A 513 -22.33 -20.65 15.02
C PHE A 513 -21.09 -20.65 15.92
N GLU A 514 -20.01 -21.28 15.45
CA GLU A 514 -18.69 -21.24 16.07
C GLU A 514 -17.64 -21.32 14.98
N ASP A 515 -16.84 -20.26 14.81
CA ASP A 515 -15.77 -20.22 13.81
C ASP A 515 -14.80 -19.07 14.09
N ASP A 516 -13.62 -19.15 13.47
CA ASP A 516 -12.70 -18.03 13.39
C ASP A 516 -12.99 -17.21 12.13
N VAL A 517 -13.48 -15.99 12.33
CA VAL A 517 -13.90 -15.12 11.24
C VAL A 517 -13.00 -13.90 11.15
N ARG A 518 -12.88 -13.35 9.94
CA ARG A 518 -12.03 -12.19 9.69
C ARG A 518 -12.87 -10.94 9.53
N LEU A 519 -12.59 -9.93 10.35
CA LEU A 519 -13.27 -8.64 10.31
C LEU A 519 -12.84 -7.91 9.03
N ILE A 520 -13.78 -7.57 8.16
CA ILE A 520 -13.49 -6.90 6.86
C ILE A 520 -13.97 -5.46 6.82
N SER A 521 -14.97 -5.12 7.64
CA SER A 521 -15.51 -3.78 7.78
C SER A 521 -15.98 -3.55 9.21
N ILE A 522 -15.78 -2.33 9.69
CA ILE A 522 -16.26 -1.86 10.98
C ILE A 522 -17.11 -0.60 10.75
N GLN A 523 -18.27 -0.55 11.38
CA GLN A 523 -19.17 0.59 11.39
C GLN A 523 -19.31 1.11 12.81
N TYR A 524 -18.95 2.37 13.07
CA TYR A 524 -18.85 2.90 14.42
C TYR A 524 -19.01 4.42 14.48
N ASN A 525 -19.26 4.96 15.68
CA ASN A 525 -19.25 6.41 15.90
C ASN A 525 -17.90 6.86 16.48
N PRO A 526 -17.01 7.48 15.69
CA PRO A 526 -15.73 7.96 16.18
C PRO A 526 -15.82 9.09 17.21
N LEU A 527 -16.95 9.83 17.23
CA LEU A 527 -17.17 10.92 18.20
C LEU A 527 -17.66 10.41 19.56
N ASP A 528 -17.98 9.12 19.67
CA ASP A 528 -18.39 8.48 20.92
C ASP A 528 -17.54 7.21 21.18
N PRO A 529 -16.53 7.29 22.07
CA PRO A 529 -15.67 6.15 22.38
C PRO A 529 -16.40 5.02 23.11
N TYR A 530 -17.63 5.26 23.58
CA TYR A 530 -18.49 4.27 24.22
C TYR A 530 -19.47 3.62 23.25
N SER A 531 -19.54 4.11 22.00
CA SER A 531 -20.43 3.55 21.00
C SER A 531 -20.04 2.12 20.64
N SER A 532 -21.07 1.29 20.53
CA SER A 532 -20.94 -0.10 20.10
C SER A 532 -20.79 -0.15 18.58
N PRO A 533 -19.67 -0.67 18.05
CA PRO A 533 -19.52 -0.84 16.62
C PRO A 533 -20.34 -2.04 16.11
N GLN A 534 -20.81 -1.93 14.88
CA GLN A 534 -21.30 -3.06 14.10
C GLN A 534 -20.13 -3.64 13.29
N LEU A 535 -19.97 -4.96 13.36
CA LEU A 535 -18.83 -5.67 12.81
C LEU A 535 -19.27 -6.53 11.63
N THR A 536 -18.66 -6.36 10.46
CA THR A 536 -18.93 -7.21 9.29
C THR A 536 -17.73 -8.10 9.02
N PHE A 537 -17.96 -9.40 9.03
CA PHE A 537 -16.95 -10.42 8.76
C PHE A 537 -17.20 -11.06 7.41
N ALA A 538 -16.11 -11.36 6.71
CA ALA A 538 -16.12 -12.34 5.65
C ALA A 538 -15.81 -13.70 6.28
N ASN A 539 -16.58 -14.72 5.92
CA ASN A 539 -16.09 -16.07 6.13
C ASN A 539 -15.28 -16.51 4.91
N PHE A 540 -14.14 -17.15 5.18
CA PHE A 540 -13.44 -17.92 4.17
C PHE A 540 -14.36 -19.04 3.69
N ARG A 541 -14.23 -19.36 2.40
CA ARG A 541 -14.95 -20.43 1.69
C ARG A 541 -15.11 -21.67 2.57
N LYS A 542 -16.24 -21.80 3.28
CA LYS A 542 -16.63 -23.09 3.87
C LYS A 542 -16.88 -24.03 2.70
N ASP A 543 -16.25 -25.20 2.71
CA ASP A 543 -16.51 -26.22 1.70
C ASP A 543 -18.02 -26.53 1.72
N ILE A 544 -18.60 -26.85 0.57
CA ILE A 544 -19.96 -27.38 0.51
C ILE A 544 -20.12 -28.59 1.42
N GLN A 545 -19.04 -29.38 1.63
CA GLN A 545 -19.07 -30.48 2.59
C GLN A 545 -19.33 -29.97 4.01
N ASP A 546 -18.71 -28.88 4.44
CA ASP A 546 -18.91 -28.30 5.78
C ASP A 546 -20.32 -27.71 5.90
N ILE A 547 -20.80 -27.00 4.86
CA ILE A 547 -22.15 -26.46 4.82
C ILE A 547 -23.21 -27.58 4.87
N ASN A 548 -23.01 -28.65 4.09
CA ASN A 548 -23.92 -29.80 4.07
C ASN A 548 -23.89 -30.57 5.39
N VAL A 549 -22.72 -30.68 6.05
CA VAL A 549 -22.59 -31.28 7.37
C VAL A 549 -23.31 -30.44 8.42
N ASP A 550 -23.14 -29.12 8.40
CA ASP A 550 -23.83 -28.19 9.30
C ASP A 550 -25.35 -28.22 9.07
N GLN A 551 -25.81 -28.22 7.82
CA GLN A 551 -27.23 -28.35 7.47
C GLN A 551 -27.79 -29.72 7.90
N ALA A 552 -27.08 -30.81 7.65
CA ALA A 552 -27.50 -32.15 8.07
C ALA A 552 -27.50 -32.30 9.60
N LYS A 553 -26.61 -31.61 10.32
CA LYS A 553 -26.64 -31.52 11.79
C LYS A 553 -27.89 -30.74 12.24
N ARG A 554 -28.15 -29.56 11.69
CA ARG A 554 -29.35 -28.74 11.99
C ARG A 554 -30.65 -29.48 11.71
N LEU A 555 -30.76 -30.18 10.58
CA LEU A 555 -31.94 -30.99 10.23
C LEU A 555 -32.13 -32.17 11.19
N ARG A 556 -31.05 -32.81 11.64
CA ARG A 556 -31.11 -33.87 12.67
C ARG A 556 -31.58 -33.31 14.01
N ASP A 557 -31.09 -32.14 14.41
CA ASP A 557 -31.48 -31.50 15.66
C ASP A 557 -32.93 -31.01 15.64
N GLN A 558 -33.39 -30.40 14.53
CA GLN A 558 -34.80 -30.05 14.32
C GLN A 558 -35.70 -31.29 14.34
N LYS A 559 -35.30 -32.38 13.68
CA LYS A 559 -36.07 -33.63 13.71
C LYS A 559 -36.16 -34.18 15.14
N ARG A 560 -35.07 -34.14 15.90
CA ARG A 560 -35.04 -34.56 17.31
C ARG A 560 -35.96 -33.70 18.18
N TYR A 561 -35.97 -32.39 17.95
CA TYR A 561 -36.86 -31.46 18.65
C TYR A 561 -38.34 -31.74 18.32
N MET A 562 -38.70 -31.88 17.03
CA MET A 562 -40.07 -32.23 16.62
C MET A 562 -40.52 -33.56 17.20
N ASP A 563 -39.66 -34.58 17.19
CA ASP A 563 -39.96 -35.90 17.78
C ASP A 563 -40.16 -35.81 19.31
N GLN A 564 -39.45 -34.91 20.00
CA GLN A 564 -39.65 -34.65 21.43
C GLN A 564 -40.97 -33.90 21.68
N LEU A 565 -41.30 -32.90 20.87
CA LEU A 565 -42.53 -32.12 20.95
C LEU A 565 -43.78 -33.00 20.72
N PHE A 566 -43.70 -33.92 19.75
CA PHE A 566 -44.75 -34.90 19.51
C PHE A 566 -44.88 -35.96 20.60
N LYS A 567 -43.83 -36.22 21.38
CA LYS A 567 -43.88 -37.08 22.58
C LYS A 567 -44.52 -36.38 23.79
N THR A 568 -44.42 -35.06 23.89
CA THR A 568 -45.07 -34.28 24.95
C THR A 568 -46.53 -33.92 24.67
N LEU A 569 -46.97 -34.05 23.41
CA LEU A 569 -48.35 -33.82 22.96
C LEU A 569 -49.21 -35.10 22.87
N ARG A 570 -48.63 -36.26 23.21
CA ARG A 570 -49.34 -37.54 23.45
C ARG A 570 -49.33 -37.84 24.93
#